data_AF-A0A293MF09-F1
#
_entry.id   AF-A0A293MF09-F1
#
_cell.length_a   1.000
_cell.length_b   1.000
_cell.length_c   1.000
_cell.angle_alpha   90.00
_cell.angle_beta   90.00
_cell.angle_gamma   90.00
#
_symmetry.space_group_name_H-M   'P 1'
#
loop_
_entity.id
_entity.type
_entity.pdbx_description
1 polymer ?
#
loop_
_entity_poly.entity_id
_entity_poly.type
_entity_poly.pdbx_seq_one_letter_code
_entity_poly.pdbx_strand_id
1 'polypeptide(L)'
;MESKKKAARESNTKADAMGTSRQEKVDSEPADTASSGGTASPGPQEDMMIDSPTETEPVIKIGGMDYVDEIESLLAVVMAKLVHFSAVNHLDDNIRDLAVQVQTRTQDWRAGALDPKYCWTKLQEANDMLQLREASMTLPRGWSCHWDSGTMRYFYTDDATGRSQWEFPTCCSCEKRA
;
A
#
# COMPACT_ATOMS: atom_id res chain seq x y z
N MET A 1 -11.96 16.50 -57.73
CA MET A 1 -12.94 17.62 -57.64
C MET A 1 -13.61 17.47 -56.28
N GLU A 2 -13.05 18.11 -55.25
CA GLU A 2 -13.49 19.43 -54.75
C GLU A 2 -14.66 19.25 -53.79
N SER A 3 -14.51 19.34 -52.46
CA SER A 3 -14.53 20.59 -51.67
C SER A 3 -14.39 20.20 -50.18
N LYS A 4 -13.45 20.71 -49.37
CA LYS A 4 -13.35 22.05 -48.73
C LYS A 4 -14.47 22.35 -47.71
N LYS A 5 -14.13 22.34 -46.41
CA LYS A 5 -14.68 23.14 -45.26
C LYS A 5 -14.19 22.50 -43.94
N LYS A 6 -13.90 23.18 -42.83
CA LYS A 6 -13.68 24.59 -42.47
C LYS A 6 -13.14 24.56 -41.02
N ALA A 7 -12.25 25.48 -40.66
CA ALA A 7 -11.74 25.69 -39.31
C ALA A 7 -12.76 26.37 -38.36
N ALA A 8 -12.61 26.14 -37.05
CA ALA A 8 -12.88 27.02 -35.89
C ALA A 8 -12.53 26.20 -34.63
N ARG A 9 -11.47 26.46 -33.84
CA ARG A 9 -11.28 27.53 -32.85
C ARG A 9 -12.55 27.80 -32.04
N GLU A 10 -12.55 27.43 -30.75
CA GLU A 10 -12.70 28.38 -29.65
C GLU A 10 -12.45 27.72 -28.28
N SER A 11 -11.60 28.40 -27.54
CA SER A 11 -11.23 28.27 -26.14
C SER A 11 -12.39 28.55 -25.19
N ASN A 12 -12.45 27.87 -24.04
CA ASN A 12 -12.90 28.55 -22.83
C ASN A 12 -12.21 28.04 -21.57
N THR A 13 -11.40 28.92 -21.00
CA THR A 13 -10.82 28.87 -19.66
C THR A 13 -11.88 29.30 -18.67
N LYS A 14 -12.09 28.56 -17.58
CA LYS A 14 -12.63 29.15 -16.36
C LYS A 14 -11.95 28.55 -15.13
N ALA A 15 -11.11 29.38 -14.53
CA ALA A 15 -10.61 29.27 -13.18
C ALA A 15 -11.67 29.81 -12.20
N ASP A 16 -11.79 29.19 -11.03
CA ASP A 16 -12.28 29.76 -9.76
C ASP A 16 -11.80 28.77 -8.66
N ALA A 17 -10.75 29.04 -7.89
CA ALA A 17 -10.67 29.92 -6.72
C ALA A 17 -11.27 29.31 -5.42
N MET A 18 -10.33 28.98 -4.52
CA MET A 18 -10.33 29.32 -3.09
C MET A 18 -11.24 28.56 -2.10
N GLY A 19 -10.63 28.10 -1.00
CA GLY A 19 -11.36 27.55 0.14
C GLY A 19 -10.50 27.00 1.27
N THR A 20 -9.51 27.75 1.74
CA THR A 20 -8.88 27.54 3.05
C THR A 20 -9.92 27.69 4.16
N SER A 21 -10.00 26.73 5.08
CA SER A 21 -10.58 26.99 6.41
C SER A 21 -9.82 26.23 7.49
N ARG A 22 -9.00 27.00 8.22
CA ARG A 22 -8.42 26.72 9.53
C ARG A 22 -9.24 27.55 10.54
N GLN A 23 -9.73 26.92 11.61
CA GLN A 23 -10.07 27.51 12.92
C GLN A 23 -10.00 26.32 13.90
N GLU A 24 -9.05 26.18 14.83
CA GLU A 24 -8.60 27.00 15.97
C GLU A 24 -9.53 26.95 17.20
N LYS A 25 -8.89 26.56 18.34
CA LYS A 25 -8.98 27.15 19.69
C LYS A 25 -9.72 26.37 20.79
N VAL A 26 -9.21 26.61 22.01
CA VAL A 26 -9.75 26.45 23.38
C VAL A 26 -9.17 25.24 24.12
N ASP A 27 -8.57 25.32 25.32
CA ASP A 27 -8.31 26.39 26.29
C ASP A 27 -7.43 25.77 27.41
N SER A 28 -6.28 26.36 27.73
CA SER A 28 -5.96 27.06 28.99
C SER A 28 -5.87 26.20 30.27
N GLU A 29 -4.69 26.31 30.87
CA GLU A 29 -4.23 25.99 32.22
C GLU A 29 -5.12 26.58 33.35
N PRO A 30 -4.97 26.19 34.64
CA PRO A 30 -3.95 26.85 35.47
C PRO A 30 -3.36 26.09 36.70
N ALA A 31 -2.13 26.50 37.04
CA ALA A 31 -1.62 26.93 38.36
C ALA A 31 -1.40 25.95 39.55
N ASP A 32 -0.11 25.83 39.90
CA ASP A 32 0.54 26.09 41.20
C ASP A 32 0.03 25.45 42.50
N THR A 33 0.94 24.83 43.26
CA THR A 33 1.35 25.28 44.61
C THR A 33 2.54 24.47 45.14
N ALA A 34 3.52 25.20 45.66
CA ALA A 34 4.81 24.76 46.20
C ALA A 34 4.72 23.90 47.47
N SER A 35 5.78 23.12 47.75
CA SER A 35 6.29 22.97 49.12
C SER A 35 7.78 22.61 49.15
N SER A 36 8.49 23.31 50.02
CA SER A 36 9.94 23.28 50.24
C SER A 36 10.36 22.15 51.18
N GLY A 37 11.62 21.74 51.09
CA GLY A 37 12.26 20.94 52.15
C GLY A 37 13.65 20.46 51.77
N GLY A 38 14.67 21.30 51.96
CA GLY A 38 16.06 20.89 51.85
C GLY A 38 16.52 20.11 53.09
N THR A 39 17.37 19.11 52.90
CA THR A 39 18.33 18.66 53.91
C THR A 39 19.58 18.17 53.19
N ALA A 40 20.74 18.57 53.71
CA ALA A 40 22.03 18.46 53.07
C ALA A 40 22.78 17.16 53.40
N SER A 41 23.76 16.89 52.54
CA SER A 41 25.08 16.27 52.81
C SER A 41 25.26 14.75 52.67
N PRO A 42 26.50 14.31 52.34
CA PRO A 42 26.77 13.22 51.41
C PRO A 42 27.50 12.03 52.06
N GLY A 43 27.53 10.91 51.34
CA GLY A 43 28.39 9.77 51.64
C GLY A 43 28.37 8.78 50.47
N PRO A 44 29.52 8.16 50.12
CA PRO A 44 29.76 7.60 48.79
C PRO A 44 29.57 6.08 48.72
N GLN A 45 29.75 5.54 47.51
CA GLN A 45 29.83 4.11 47.16
C GLN A 45 28.41 3.59 46.88
N GLU A 46 28.10 3.01 45.72
CA GLU A 46 28.73 1.81 45.17
C GLU A 46 28.63 1.82 43.63
N ASP A 47 29.72 1.42 42.97
CA ASP A 47 29.80 1.12 41.55
C ASP A 47 28.64 0.21 41.09
N MET A 48 27.74 0.75 40.26
CA MET A 48 26.91 -0.08 39.38
C MET A 48 27.34 0.19 37.95
N MET A 49 28.23 -0.68 37.51
CA MET A 49 28.61 -0.90 36.13
C MET A 49 27.42 -0.77 35.20
N ILE A 50 27.59 0.09 34.21
CA ILE A 50 26.77 0.16 33.00
C ILE A 50 27.09 -1.12 32.20
N ASP A 51 26.54 -2.25 32.64
CA ASP A 51 26.48 -3.43 31.77
C ASP A 51 25.17 -3.32 31.00
N SER A 52 25.21 -2.48 29.95
CA SER A 52 24.25 -2.59 28.86
C SER A 52 24.43 -3.98 28.26
N PRO A 53 23.49 -4.91 28.44
CA PRO A 53 23.54 -6.15 27.69
C PRO A 53 23.18 -5.77 26.25
N THR A 54 24.22 -5.78 25.42
CA THR A 54 24.29 -6.69 24.27
C THR A 54 23.02 -6.78 23.43
N GLU A 55 23.11 -6.24 22.21
CA GLU A 55 22.38 -6.72 21.05
C GLU A 55 22.11 -8.21 21.15
N THR A 56 20.84 -8.59 21.23
CA THR A 56 20.43 -9.91 20.74
C THR A 56 19.02 -9.75 20.22
N GLU A 57 18.90 -9.22 19.01
CA GLU A 57 17.75 -9.59 18.19
C GLU A 57 17.76 -11.12 18.09
N PRO A 58 16.69 -11.82 18.52
CA PRO A 58 16.59 -13.23 18.25
C PRO A 58 16.38 -13.37 16.74
N VAL A 59 17.46 -13.59 16.01
CA VAL A 59 17.42 -14.20 14.68
C VAL A 59 16.77 -15.56 14.86
N ILE A 60 15.46 -15.61 14.65
CA ILE A 60 14.64 -16.83 14.64
C ILE A 60 15.07 -17.65 13.42
N LYS A 61 16.18 -18.40 13.58
CA LYS A 61 16.57 -19.48 12.66
C LYS A 61 15.80 -20.72 13.05
N ILE A 62 14.57 -20.83 12.59
CA ILE A 62 13.77 -22.05 12.74
C ILE A 62 13.89 -22.89 11.46
N GLY A 63 14.75 -23.90 11.55
CA GLY A 63 14.53 -25.23 10.96
C GLY A 63 14.24 -25.36 9.46
N GLY A 64 15.27 -25.22 8.63
CA GLY A 64 15.49 -26.10 7.46
C GLY A 64 14.48 -26.07 6.29
N MET A 65 13.47 -25.21 6.31
CA MET A 65 12.72 -24.76 5.14
C MET A 65 12.81 -23.24 5.17
N ASP A 66 13.39 -22.65 4.12
CA ASP A 66 13.63 -21.23 3.91
C ASP A 66 12.34 -20.48 3.58
N TYR A 67 11.32 -20.64 4.43
CA TYR A 67 10.08 -19.88 4.37
C TYR A 67 10.35 -18.38 4.33
N VAL A 68 11.47 -17.90 4.87
CA VAL A 68 11.85 -16.48 4.83
C VAL A 68 11.94 -15.98 3.39
N ASP A 69 12.71 -16.65 2.52
CA ASP A 69 12.86 -16.25 1.12
C ASP A 69 11.56 -16.42 0.33
N GLU A 70 10.80 -17.49 0.62
CA GLU A 70 9.50 -17.72 -0.01
C GLU A 70 8.49 -16.64 0.39
N ILE A 71 8.41 -16.30 1.69
CA ILE A 71 7.55 -15.26 2.26
C ILE A 71 7.89 -13.91 1.63
N GLU A 72 9.18 -13.55 1.55
CA GLU A 72 9.61 -12.28 0.97
C GLU A 72 9.27 -12.20 -0.53
N SER A 73 9.45 -13.30 -1.26
CA SER A 73 9.07 -13.40 -2.68
C SER A 73 7.55 -13.24 -2.87
N LEU A 74 6.74 -13.98 -2.10
CA LEU A 74 5.28 -13.92 -2.18
C LEU A 74 4.75 -12.56 -1.73
N LEU A 75 5.34 -11.97 -0.69
CA LEU A 75 5.03 -10.63 -0.23
C LEU A 75 5.24 -9.60 -1.33
N ALA A 76 6.37 -9.66 -2.05
CA ALA A 76 6.64 -8.73 -3.15
C ALA A 76 5.54 -8.80 -4.21
N VAL A 77 5.11 -10.02 -4.57
CA VAL A 77 4.00 -10.24 -5.52
C VAL A 77 2.69 -9.67 -4.98
N VAL A 78 2.30 -10.02 -3.75
CA VAL A 78 1.04 -9.58 -3.13
C VAL A 78 0.99 -8.06 -3.00
N MET A 79 2.07 -7.42 -2.55
CA MET A 79 2.15 -5.97 -2.42
C MET A 79 2.06 -5.27 -3.76
N ALA A 80 2.78 -5.75 -4.78
CA ALA A 80 2.72 -5.16 -6.12
C ALA A 80 1.30 -5.25 -6.73
N LYS A 81 0.62 -6.39 -6.53
CA LYS A 81 -0.78 -6.56 -6.93
C LYS A 81 -1.72 -5.61 -6.17
N LEU A 82 -1.57 -5.49 -4.85
CA LEU A 82 -2.39 -4.58 -4.03
C LEU A 82 -2.24 -3.12 -4.48
N VAL A 83 -1.01 -2.67 -4.75
CA VAL A 83 -0.74 -1.33 -5.27
C VAL A 83 -1.48 -1.11 -6.59
N HIS A 84 -1.41 -2.08 -7.52
CA HIS A 84 -2.13 -1.99 -8.78
C HIS A 84 -3.65 -1.92 -8.60
N PHE A 85 -4.23 -2.81 -7.79
CA PHE A 85 -5.67 -2.79 -7.53
C PHE A 85 -6.12 -1.48 -6.89
N SER A 86 -5.31 -0.92 -5.99
CA SER A 86 -5.59 0.36 -5.36
C SER A 86 -5.56 1.55 -6.35
N ALA A 87 -4.75 1.46 -7.40
CA ALA A 87 -4.61 2.51 -8.42
C ALA A 87 -5.72 2.44 -9.49
N VAL A 88 -6.13 1.24 -9.85
CA VAL A 88 -7.08 1.00 -10.96
C VAL A 88 -8.54 0.95 -10.49
N ASN A 89 -8.79 0.58 -9.23
CA ASN A 89 -10.13 0.52 -8.65
C ASN A 89 -10.22 1.56 -7.53
N HIS A 90 -10.91 2.66 -7.82
CA HIS A 90 -11.20 3.68 -6.82
C HIS A 90 -12.20 3.13 -5.78
N LEU A 91 -11.64 2.61 -4.66
CA LEU A 91 -12.30 2.35 -3.38
C LEU A 91 -13.11 1.06 -3.22
N ASP A 92 -12.54 -0.11 -3.47
CA ASP A 92 -12.98 -1.28 -2.70
C ASP A 92 -12.30 -1.24 -1.34
N ASP A 93 -13.04 -0.87 -0.30
CA ASP A 93 -12.54 -0.86 1.09
C ASP A 93 -11.89 -2.19 1.45
N ASN A 94 -12.40 -3.31 0.92
CA ASN A 94 -11.84 -4.65 1.07
C ASN A 94 -10.36 -4.77 0.64
N ILE A 95 -9.96 -4.12 -0.46
CA ILE A 95 -8.57 -4.19 -0.97
C ILE A 95 -7.64 -3.34 -0.10
N ARG A 96 -8.13 -2.18 0.34
CA ARG A 96 -7.41 -1.32 1.27
C ARG A 96 -7.22 -2.03 2.62
N ASP A 97 -8.26 -2.67 3.13
CA ASP A 97 -8.21 -3.44 4.36
C ASP A 97 -7.28 -4.64 4.24
N LEU A 98 -7.29 -5.34 3.09
CA LEU A 98 -6.36 -6.43 2.82
C LEU A 98 -4.91 -5.93 2.80
N ALA A 99 -4.65 -4.75 2.21
CA ALA A 99 -3.31 -4.15 2.19
C ALA A 99 -2.82 -3.82 3.61
N VAL A 100 -3.66 -3.22 4.44
CA VAL A 100 -3.34 -2.94 5.85
C VAL A 100 -3.04 -4.25 6.59
N GLN A 101 -3.88 -5.27 6.42
CA GLN A 101 -3.67 -6.57 7.06
C GLN A 101 -2.36 -7.24 6.66
N VAL A 102 -2.02 -7.25 5.37
CA VAL A 102 -0.76 -7.82 4.87
C VAL A 102 0.42 -7.06 5.46
N GLN A 103 0.39 -5.72 5.43
CA GLN A 103 1.46 -4.88 5.96
C GLN A 103 1.70 -5.12 7.45
N THR A 104 0.65 -5.16 8.27
CA THR A 104 0.77 -5.42 9.71
C THR A 104 1.34 -6.81 9.99
N ARG A 105 0.81 -7.86 9.35
CA ARG A 105 1.27 -9.24 9.57
C ARG A 105 2.74 -9.45 9.17
N THR A 106 3.18 -8.77 8.10
CA THR A 106 4.58 -8.79 7.70
C THR A 106 5.48 -8.06 8.69
N GLN A 107 5.04 -6.91 9.22
CA GLN A 107 5.79 -6.17 10.25
C GLN A 107 5.94 -7.00 11.52
N ASP A 108 4.85 -7.61 12.00
CA ASP A 108 4.87 -8.47 13.18
C ASP A 108 5.76 -9.71 12.98
N TRP A 109 5.75 -10.30 11.79
CA TRP A 109 6.63 -11.41 11.45
C TRP A 109 8.11 -11.00 11.41
N ARG A 110 8.45 -9.87 10.77
CA ARG A 110 9.82 -9.36 10.75
C ARG A 110 10.33 -8.95 12.14
N ALA A 111 9.43 -8.51 13.03
CA ALA A 111 9.74 -8.25 14.43
C ALA A 111 9.86 -9.51 15.29
N GLY A 112 9.62 -10.70 14.71
CA GLY A 112 9.63 -11.98 15.44
C GLY A 112 8.42 -12.19 16.36
N ALA A 113 7.41 -11.33 16.28
CA ALA A 113 6.17 -11.43 17.05
C ALA A 113 5.16 -12.41 16.42
N LEU A 114 5.37 -12.80 15.16
CA LEU A 114 4.51 -13.73 14.42
C LEU A 114 5.30 -14.92 13.86
N ASP A 115 4.70 -16.10 13.93
CA ASP A 115 5.30 -17.32 13.39
C ASP A 115 5.39 -17.27 11.84
N PRO A 116 6.53 -17.65 11.24
CA PRO A 116 6.71 -17.62 9.79
C PRO A 116 5.69 -18.43 9.00
N LYS A 117 5.29 -19.61 9.49
CA LYS A 117 4.30 -20.46 8.82
C LYS A 117 2.91 -19.83 8.84
N TYR A 118 2.57 -19.14 9.93
CA TYR A 118 1.34 -18.35 9.97
C TYR A 118 1.38 -17.18 8.99
N CYS A 119 2.49 -16.44 8.94
CA CYS A 119 2.68 -15.34 7.99
C CYS A 119 2.51 -15.83 6.54
N TRP A 120 3.20 -16.93 6.19
CA TRP A 120 3.08 -17.59 4.88
C TRP A 120 1.64 -17.95 4.53
N THR A 121 0.93 -18.60 5.46
CA THR A 121 -0.47 -18.99 5.25
C THR A 121 -1.37 -17.77 4.99
N LYS A 122 -1.16 -16.68 5.74
CA LYS A 122 -1.92 -15.44 5.54
C LYS A 122 -1.56 -14.70 4.25
N LEU A 123 -0.31 -14.77 3.80
CA LEU A 123 0.07 -14.26 2.49
C LEU A 123 -0.53 -15.08 1.35
N GLN A 124 -0.58 -16.41 1.48
CA GLN A 124 -1.23 -17.26 0.50
C GLN A 124 -2.73 -16.97 0.40
N GLU A 125 -3.43 -16.86 1.53
CA GLU A 125 -4.84 -16.46 1.57
C GLU A 125 -5.06 -15.09 0.88
N ALA A 126 -4.18 -14.11 1.14
CA ALA A 126 -4.24 -12.80 0.49
C ALA A 126 -4.01 -12.90 -1.02
N ASN A 127 -3.04 -13.70 -1.46
CA ASN A 127 -2.80 -13.96 -2.88
C ASN A 127 -4.01 -14.62 -3.56
N ASP A 128 -4.66 -15.60 -2.93
CA ASP A 128 -5.83 -16.29 -3.48
C ASP A 128 -7.03 -15.32 -3.61
N MET A 129 -7.21 -14.44 -2.61
CA MET A 129 -8.21 -13.37 -2.68
C MET A 129 -7.95 -12.40 -3.84
N LEU A 130 -6.67 -12.07 -4.08
CA LEU A 130 -6.27 -11.23 -5.22
C LEU A 130 -6.51 -11.95 -6.55
N GLN A 131 -6.18 -13.23 -6.66
CA GLN A 131 -6.46 -14.03 -7.87
C GLN A 131 -7.96 -14.13 -8.16
N LEU A 132 -8.79 -14.33 -7.14
CA LEU A 132 -10.24 -14.29 -7.30
C LEU A 132 -10.72 -12.91 -7.76
N ARG A 133 -10.09 -11.85 -7.25
CA ARG A 133 -10.37 -10.47 -7.68
C ARG A 133 -9.99 -10.22 -9.14
N GLU A 134 -8.85 -10.75 -9.58
CA GLU A 134 -8.42 -10.72 -10.99
C GLU A 134 -9.47 -11.39 -11.89
N ALA A 135 -9.94 -12.58 -11.51
CA ALA A 135 -10.92 -13.35 -12.27
C ALA A 135 -12.31 -12.69 -12.31
N SER A 136 -12.68 -11.96 -11.25
CA SER A 136 -13.95 -11.22 -11.16
C SER A 136 -13.87 -9.80 -11.71
N MET A 137 -12.69 -9.33 -12.11
CA MET A 137 -12.51 -7.99 -12.65
C MET A 137 -13.22 -7.86 -14.01
N THR A 138 -14.23 -6.99 -14.07
CA THR A 138 -14.98 -6.75 -15.31
C THR A 138 -14.17 -5.85 -16.24
N LEU A 139 -13.37 -6.45 -17.12
CA LEU A 139 -12.69 -5.75 -18.20
C LEU A 139 -13.68 -5.34 -19.30
N PRO A 140 -13.40 -4.25 -20.05
CA PRO A 140 -14.16 -3.95 -21.25
C PRO A 140 -14.13 -5.14 -22.22
N ARG A 141 -15.22 -5.35 -22.97
CA ARG A 141 -15.26 -6.40 -24.00
C ARG A 141 -14.08 -6.22 -24.96
N GLY A 142 -13.38 -7.30 -25.24
CA GLY A 142 -12.20 -7.23 -26.10
C GLY A 142 -10.88 -7.20 -25.34
N TRP A 143 -10.87 -7.22 -24.00
CA TRP A 143 -9.64 -7.06 -23.21
C TRP A 143 -9.39 -8.23 -22.28
N SER A 144 -8.12 -8.67 -22.26
CA SER A 144 -7.59 -9.63 -21.30
C SER A 144 -6.56 -8.96 -20.39
N CYS A 145 -6.57 -9.31 -19.10
CA CYS A 145 -5.61 -8.82 -18.11
C CYS A 145 -4.63 -9.95 -17.75
N HIS A 146 -3.36 -9.62 -17.73
CA HIS A 146 -2.29 -10.57 -17.45
C HIS A 146 -1.32 -9.99 -16.43
N TRP A 147 -0.82 -10.85 -15.55
CA TRP A 147 0.25 -10.52 -14.61
C TRP A 147 1.60 -10.88 -15.21
N ASP A 148 2.53 -9.93 -15.23
CA ASP A 148 3.93 -10.19 -15.58
C ASP A 148 4.78 -10.31 -14.31
N SER A 149 5.35 -11.49 -14.07
CA SER A 149 6.19 -11.75 -12.90
C SER A 149 7.59 -11.14 -13.02
N GLY A 150 8.05 -10.80 -14.23
CA GLY A 150 9.37 -10.17 -14.44
C GLY A 150 9.38 -8.70 -14.05
N THR A 151 8.32 -7.97 -14.39
CA THR A 151 8.14 -6.54 -14.09
C THR A 151 7.24 -6.27 -12.89
N MET A 152 6.65 -7.33 -12.30
CA MET A 152 5.70 -7.26 -11.18
C MET A 152 4.56 -6.28 -11.45
N ARG A 153 4.02 -6.33 -12.67
CA ARG A 153 3.02 -5.37 -13.15
C ARG A 153 1.98 -6.07 -14.02
N TYR A 154 0.75 -5.55 -14.00
CA TYR A 154 -0.27 -5.99 -14.95
C TYR A 154 -0.09 -5.32 -16.30
N PHE A 155 -0.38 -6.09 -17.34
CA PHE A 155 -0.55 -5.60 -18.70
C PHE A 155 -1.89 -6.07 -19.26
N TYR A 156 -2.40 -5.30 -20.21
CA TYR A 156 -3.70 -5.52 -20.83
C TYR A 156 -3.49 -5.75 -22.32
N THR A 157 -4.12 -6.79 -22.84
CA THR A 157 -4.06 -7.14 -24.26
C THR A 157 -5.45 -7.04 -24.87
N ASP A 158 -5.54 -6.33 -25.98
CA ASP A 158 -6.73 -6.26 -26.82
C ASP A 158 -6.81 -7.54 -27.67
N ASP A 159 -7.87 -8.34 -27.49
CA ASP A 159 -8.09 -9.57 -28.23
C ASP A 159 -8.46 -9.35 -29.70
N ALA A 160 -8.98 -8.18 -30.06
CA ALA A 160 -9.35 -7.85 -31.42
C ALA A 160 -8.15 -7.38 -32.25
N THR A 161 -7.24 -6.60 -31.64
CA THR A 161 -6.09 -6.02 -32.36
C THR A 161 -4.74 -6.67 -32.03
N GLY A 162 -4.67 -7.46 -30.97
CA GLY A 162 -3.43 -8.05 -30.46
C GLY A 162 -2.47 -7.03 -29.83
N ARG A 163 -2.94 -5.80 -29.55
CA ARG A 163 -2.11 -4.74 -28.94
C ARG A 163 -2.05 -4.92 -27.43
N SER A 164 -0.87 -4.74 -26.85
CA SER A 164 -0.67 -4.72 -25.41
C SER A 164 -0.38 -3.30 -24.90
N GLN A 165 -0.85 -3.00 -23.68
CA GLN A 165 -0.61 -1.74 -22.98
C GLN A 165 -0.52 -1.95 -21.46
N TRP A 166 0.06 -0.98 -20.75
CA TRP A 166 0.27 -1.05 -19.29
C TRP A 166 -0.84 -0.34 -18.50
N GLU A 167 -1.54 0.58 -19.15
CA GLU A 167 -2.62 1.36 -18.57
C GLU A 167 -3.94 0.58 -18.67
N PHE A 168 -4.76 0.67 -17.62
CA PHE A 168 -6.08 0.04 -17.63
C PHE A 168 -6.92 0.59 -18.79
N PRO A 169 -7.55 -0.28 -19.60
CA PRO A 169 -8.39 0.16 -20.71
C PRO A 169 -9.65 0.86 -20.17
N THR A 170 -9.64 2.19 -20.09
CA THR A 170 -10.83 3.00 -19.84
C THR A 170 -11.62 3.07 -21.14
N CYS A 171 -12.65 2.25 -21.30
CA CYS A 171 -13.40 2.18 -22.55
C CYS A 171 -14.01 3.53 -22.93
N CYS A 172 -13.52 4.15 -24.00
CA CYS A 172 -14.30 5.04 -24.85
C CYS A 172 -13.95 4.77 -26.33
N SER A 173 -14.39 3.62 -26.84
CA SER A 173 -14.82 3.56 -28.23
C SER A 173 -16.14 2.80 -28.33
N CYS A 174 -17.17 3.37 -27.70
CA CYS A 174 -18.54 3.15 -28.14
C CYS A 174 -18.82 4.00 -29.39
N GLU A 175 -17.93 4.01 -30.40
CA GLU A 175 -18.15 4.78 -31.62
C GLU A 175 -18.77 3.85 -32.69
N LYS A 176 -20.10 3.84 -32.67
CA LYS A 176 -21.01 3.68 -33.82
C LYS A 176 -20.95 2.36 -34.60
N ARG A 177 -21.95 1.52 -34.33
CA ARG A 177 -22.61 0.78 -35.40
C ARG A 177 -23.96 1.44 -35.66
N ALA A 178 -23.95 2.41 -36.57
CA ALA A 178 -25.15 2.90 -37.25
C ALA A 178 -25.56 1.91 -38.34
#